data_AF-A0A543FD35-F1
#
_entry.id   AF-A0A543FD35-F1
#
_cell.length_a   1.000
_cell.length_b   1.000
_cell.length_c   1.000
_cell.angle_alpha   90.00
_cell.angle_beta   90.00
_cell.angle_gamma   90.00
#
_symmetry.space_group_name_H-M   'P 1'
#
loop_
_entity.id
_entity.type
_entity.pdbx_description
1 polymer ?
#
loop_
_entity_poly.entity_id
_entity_poly.type
_entity_poly.pdbx_seq_one_letter_code
_entity_poly.pdbx_strand_id
1 'polypeptide(L)'
;MAGELGFGGARDGGLFVDDIQGEVSFGLEEVNEGVAGMVGVFGERRKRDAEILGYRLGIGGEGPETLARIGARFDLARDRVRQLHTRAVGQMLREAALSRGQAEVFEQRYPVDGRDSALTRALLVETYATDTDLAANELSYLKLRLAGHAPEDAKRIAGYVMQRIMAWQKKTNRQLAKLRDAEPAAATEVGEWSARIEWTSGAPAALPTSSARTVDGDDDGRGRFYLDKVGRDVGFDSALQARLLRTLNAADLVETFQEHPVAVPYDIDGSERVHYPTVGARLTDGRVVLIDVQPLGHVAFHVNRVRSAAARARAHAEGWGWLVWTGSRLGLPELARREVDARHEAELAELIERGSVPWHEVRRLHKDSGLELLDFTTLVLRNEWRWDRGPFRLTRP
;
A
#
# COMPACT_ATOMS: atom_id res chain seq x y z
N MET A 1 -14.34 -26.97 0.40
CA MET A 1 -15.41 -26.64 1.36
C MET A 1 -15.14 -25.23 1.87
N ALA A 2 -15.99 -24.28 1.48
CA ALA A 2 -15.81 -22.87 1.78
C ALA A 2 -16.16 -22.61 3.24
N GLY A 3 -15.16 -22.21 4.03
CA GLY A 3 -15.37 -21.73 5.39
C GLY A 3 -16.04 -20.36 5.34
N GLU A 4 -17.19 -20.23 5.98
CA GLU A 4 -17.80 -18.96 6.33
C GLU A 4 -16.83 -18.19 7.25
N LEU A 5 -16.05 -17.27 6.69
CA LEU A 5 -15.32 -16.27 7.47
C LEU A 5 -16.32 -15.22 7.96
N GLY A 6 -16.81 -15.46 9.17
CA GLY A 6 -17.72 -14.59 9.89
C GLY A 6 -17.12 -13.21 10.11
N PHE A 7 -17.74 -12.20 9.48
CA PHE A 7 -17.73 -10.85 10.04
C PHE A 7 -18.66 -10.87 11.24
N GLY A 8 -18.10 -11.17 12.40
CA GLY A 8 -18.75 -10.97 13.69
C GLY A 8 -19.27 -9.54 13.76
N GLY A 9 -20.56 -9.40 14.03
CA GLY A 9 -21.26 -8.13 14.03
C GLY A 9 -20.65 -7.14 15.03
N ALA A 10 -19.96 -6.13 14.52
CA ALA A 10 -19.84 -4.86 15.22
C ALA A 10 -21.16 -4.10 14.97
N ARG A 11 -21.94 -3.91 16.04
CA ARG A 11 -23.14 -3.05 16.07
C ARG A 11 -22.83 -1.55 15.93
N ASP A 12 -21.66 -1.21 15.41
CA ASP A 12 -21.28 0.15 15.07
C ASP A 12 -20.57 0.09 13.72
N GLY A 13 -20.94 0.98 12.79
CA GLY A 13 -20.41 1.01 11.43
C GLY A 13 -18.92 1.36 11.35
N GLY A 14 -18.06 0.47 11.83
CA GLY A 14 -16.62 0.43 11.63
C GLY A 14 -16.33 -0.25 10.30
N LEU A 15 -15.82 0.52 9.34
CA LEU A 15 -15.40 0.04 8.02
C LEU A 15 -13.99 -0.57 8.04
N PHE A 16 -13.34 -0.61 9.21
CA PHE A 16 -11.95 -1.05 9.35
C PHE A 16 -11.91 -2.45 9.97
N VAL A 17 -11.18 -3.34 9.32
CA VAL A 17 -10.68 -4.55 9.99
C VAL A 17 -9.56 -4.08 10.91
N ASP A 18 -9.65 -4.41 12.20
CA ASP A 18 -8.61 -4.03 13.18
C ASP A 18 -7.23 -4.58 12.81
N ASP A 19 -7.21 -5.69 12.05
CA ASP A 19 -6.01 -6.34 11.55
C ASP A 19 -6.20 -6.86 10.12
N ILE A 20 -5.43 -6.32 9.17
CA ILE A 20 -5.54 -6.65 7.74
C ILE A 20 -4.91 -8.00 7.36
N GLN A 21 -4.30 -8.71 8.31
CA GLN A 21 -3.56 -9.96 8.07
C GLN A 21 -4.37 -10.98 7.25
N GLY A 22 -5.65 -11.19 7.59
CA GLY A 22 -6.50 -12.18 6.92
C GLY A 22 -6.87 -11.85 5.47
N GLU A 23 -6.65 -10.61 5.06
CA GLU A 23 -7.03 -10.11 3.73
C GLU A 23 -5.83 -10.09 2.76
N VAL A 24 -4.60 -10.28 3.28
CA VAL A 24 -3.37 -10.37 2.48
C VAL A 24 -3.26 -11.76 1.86
N SER A 25 -3.40 -11.86 0.54
CA SER A 25 -3.42 -13.14 -0.18
C SER A 25 -2.80 -13.06 -1.57
N PHE A 26 -2.35 -14.21 -2.09
CA PHE A 26 -1.80 -14.31 -3.44
C PHE A 26 -2.76 -13.82 -4.53
N GLY A 27 -4.08 -13.92 -4.31
CA GLY A 27 -5.08 -13.42 -5.26
C GLY A 27 -4.98 -11.90 -5.51
N LEU A 28 -4.45 -11.11 -4.55
CA LEU A 28 -4.17 -9.69 -4.76
C LEU A 28 -3.02 -9.49 -5.75
N GLU A 29 -1.95 -10.26 -5.59
CA GLU A 29 -0.77 -10.19 -6.45
C GLU A 29 -1.04 -10.82 -7.83
N GLU A 30 -1.93 -11.82 -7.95
CA GLU A 30 -2.37 -12.34 -9.26
C GLU A 30 -3.06 -11.25 -10.10
N VAL A 31 -3.94 -10.46 -9.48
CA VAL A 31 -4.59 -9.31 -10.13
C VAL A 31 -3.56 -8.25 -10.50
N ASN A 32 -2.63 -7.95 -9.59
CA ASN A 32 -1.60 -6.96 -9.83
C ASN A 32 -0.70 -7.36 -11.01
N GLU A 33 -0.23 -8.60 -11.04
CA GLU A 33 0.61 -9.13 -12.13
C GLU A 33 -0.13 -9.12 -13.47
N GLY A 34 -1.43 -9.42 -13.48
CA GLY A 34 -2.25 -9.26 -14.69
C GLY A 34 -2.23 -7.82 -15.21
N VAL A 35 -2.51 -6.84 -14.33
CA VAL A 35 -2.46 -5.42 -14.71
C VAL A 35 -1.05 -4.99 -15.13
N ALA A 36 -0.02 -5.38 -14.38
CA ALA A 36 1.37 -5.03 -14.65
C ALA A 36 1.85 -5.62 -15.98
N GLY A 37 1.50 -6.86 -16.28
CA GLY A 37 1.79 -7.50 -17.57
C GLY A 37 1.16 -6.74 -18.74
N MET A 38 -0.11 -6.32 -18.62
CA MET A 38 -0.77 -5.50 -19.65
C MET A 38 -0.13 -4.12 -19.81
N VAL A 39 0.24 -3.46 -18.70
CA VAL A 39 0.96 -2.19 -18.76
C VAL A 39 2.35 -2.36 -19.39
N GLY A 40 3.03 -3.48 -19.11
CA GLY A 40 4.32 -3.83 -19.71
C GLY A 40 4.23 -3.98 -21.24
N VAL A 41 3.28 -4.76 -21.74
CA VAL A 41 3.02 -4.93 -23.18
C VAL A 41 2.68 -3.59 -23.84
N PHE A 42 1.83 -2.78 -23.19
CA PHE A 42 1.52 -1.43 -23.68
C PHE A 42 2.77 -0.53 -23.71
N GLY A 43 3.66 -0.67 -22.73
CA GLY A 43 4.92 0.05 -22.59
C GLY A 43 5.92 -0.19 -23.72
N GLU A 44 5.90 -1.35 -24.39
CA GLU A 44 6.74 -1.63 -25.55
C GLU A 44 6.56 -0.61 -26.68
N ARG A 45 5.35 -0.04 -26.79
CA ARG A 45 4.99 0.96 -27.82
C ARG A 45 4.92 2.38 -27.26
N ARG A 46 4.58 2.52 -25.96
CA ARG A 46 4.24 3.80 -25.32
C ARG A 46 4.85 3.89 -23.92
N LYS A 47 6.18 3.76 -23.82
CA LYS A 47 6.94 3.76 -22.56
C LYS A 47 6.48 4.82 -21.54
N ARG A 48 6.42 6.09 -21.96
CA ARG A 48 6.00 7.21 -21.08
C ARG A 48 4.57 7.04 -20.54
N ASP A 49 3.63 6.64 -21.40
CA ASP A 49 2.23 6.46 -21.00
C ASP A 49 2.10 5.27 -20.02
N ALA A 50 2.89 4.21 -20.23
CA ALA A 50 2.97 3.06 -19.33
C ALA A 50 3.59 3.42 -17.97
N GLU A 51 4.64 4.26 -17.93
CA GLU A 51 5.19 4.76 -16.67
C GLU A 51 4.18 5.61 -15.90
N ILE A 52 3.45 6.51 -16.60
CA ILE A 52 2.36 7.29 -16.00
C ILE A 52 1.27 6.37 -15.42
N LEU A 53 0.89 5.31 -16.13
CA LEU A 53 -0.04 4.28 -15.62
C LEU A 53 0.54 3.58 -14.39
N GLY A 54 1.82 3.18 -14.44
CA GLY A 54 2.52 2.51 -13.35
C GLY A 54 2.48 3.31 -12.06
N TYR A 55 2.87 4.58 -12.11
CA TYR A 55 2.82 5.48 -10.95
C TYR A 55 1.39 5.75 -10.50
N ARG A 56 0.44 5.95 -11.43
CA ARG A 56 -0.94 6.27 -11.04
C ARG A 56 -1.66 5.08 -10.41
N LEU A 57 -1.33 3.86 -10.81
CA LEU A 57 -2.01 2.64 -10.34
C LEU A 57 -1.27 1.95 -9.18
N GLY A 58 -0.01 2.30 -8.89
CA GLY A 58 0.77 1.67 -7.81
C GLY A 58 1.15 0.21 -8.08
N ILE A 59 1.31 -0.16 -9.35
CA ILE A 59 1.59 -1.56 -9.77
C ILE A 59 3.07 -1.93 -9.70
N GLY A 60 3.98 -0.96 -9.55
CA GLY A 60 5.42 -1.18 -9.48
C GLY A 60 5.97 -1.52 -8.09
N GLY A 61 5.11 -1.70 -7.08
CA GLY A 61 5.50 -1.95 -5.68
C GLY A 61 5.44 -0.72 -4.78
N GLU A 62 5.66 0.47 -5.34
CA GLU A 62 5.34 1.73 -4.67
C GLU A 62 3.83 2.02 -4.72
N GLY A 63 3.32 2.77 -3.74
CA GLY A 63 1.92 3.17 -3.70
C GLY A 63 1.54 4.12 -4.84
N PRO A 64 0.23 4.27 -5.13
CA PRO A 64 -0.23 5.17 -6.19
C PRO A 64 0.17 6.64 -5.96
N GLU A 65 0.51 7.35 -7.03
CA GLU A 65 0.81 8.78 -6.99
C GLU A 65 -0.37 9.65 -7.43
N THR A 66 -0.40 10.89 -6.95
CA THR A 66 -1.32 11.93 -7.43
C THR A 66 -0.94 12.36 -8.85
N LEU A 67 -1.92 12.86 -9.60
CA LEU A 67 -1.67 13.41 -10.94
C LEU A 67 -0.72 14.62 -10.91
N ALA A 68 -0.73 15.40 -9.82
CA ALA A 68 0.18 16.53 -9.62
C ALA A 68 1.63 16.05 -9.45
N ARG A 69 1.87 15.02 -8.63
CA ARG A 69 3.20 14.44 -8.42
C ARG A 69 3.75 13.80 -9.70
N ILE A 70 2.92 13.04 -10.41
CA ILE A 70 3.30 12.49 -11.72
C ILE A 70 3.59 13.63 -12.72
N GLY A 71 2.80 14.71 -12.68
CA GLY A 71 3.03 15.91 -13.49
C GLY A 71 4.41 16.51 -13.27
N ALA A 72 4.81 16.70 -12.01
CA ALA A 72 6.13 17.21 -11.65
C ALA A 72 7.27 16.28 -12.14
N ARG A 73 7.09 14.95 -12.10
CA ARG A 73 8.08 14.00 -12.61
C ARG A 73 8.30 14.10 -14.11
N PHE A 74 7.25 14.37 -14.88
CA PHE A 74 7.28 14.37 -16.35
C PHE A 74 7.28 15.76 -16.98
N ASP A 75 7.41 16.82 -16.17
CA ASP A 75 7.24 18.21 -16.57
C ASP A 75 5.93 18.43 -17.36
N LEU A 76 4.82 18.00 -16.74
CA LEU A 76 3.47 18.07 -17.29
C LEU A 76 2.51 18.72 -16.31
N ALA A 77 1.55 19.47 -16.84
CA ALA A 77 0.38 19.89 -16.07
C ALA A 77 -0.44 18.67 -15.61
N ARG A 78 -1.03 18.75 -14.41
CA ARG A 78 -1.96 17.75 -13.83
C ARG A 78 -3.02 17.28 -14.83
N ASP A 79 -3.64 18.23 -15.54
CA ASP A 79 -4.68 17.93 -16.54
C ASP A 79 -4.14 17.09 -17.70
N ARG A 80 -2.92 17.37 -18.14
CA ARG A 80 -2.28 16.64 -19.23
C ARG A 80 -1.97 15.20 -18.83
N VAL A 81 -1.51 14.97 -17.60
CA VAL A 81 -1.33 13.62 -17.05
C VAL A 81 -2.65 12.87 -17.03
N ARG A 82 -3.74 13.51 -16.57
CA ARG A 82 -5.09 12.91 -16.57
C ARG A 82 -5.51 12.43 -17.95
N GLN A 83 -5.31 13.26 -18.98
CA GLN A 83 -5.64 12.92 -20.37
C GLN A 83 -4.82 11.75 -20.90
N LEU A 84 -3.51 11.72 -20.61
CA LEU A 84 -2.62 10.63 -21.00
C LEU A 84 -3.05 9.32 -20.34
N HIS A 85 -3.27 9.35 -19.02
CA HIS A 85 -3.76 8.22 -18.25
C HIS A 85 -5.08 7.67 -18.80
N THR A 86 -6.11 8.50 -18.97
CA THR A 86 -7.43 8.07 -19.48
C THR A 86 -7.32 7.44 -20.87
N ARG A 87 -6.49 8.02 -21.76
CA ARG A 87 -6.26 7.47 -23.10
C ARG A 87 -5.59 6.10 -23.03
N ALA A 88 -4.56 5.97 -22.18
CA ALA A 88 -3.80 4.74 -22.01
C ALA A 88 -4.66 3.61 -21.43
N VAL A 89 -5.46 3.88 -20.39
CA VAL A 89 -6.44 2.90 -19.86
C VAL A 89 -7.42 2.43 -20.94
N GLY A 90 -7.98 3.37 -21.72
CA GLY A 90 -8.92 3.02 -22.77
C GLY A 90 -8.29 2.17 -23.88
N GLN A 91 -7.02 2.41 -24.22
CA GLN A 91 -6.30 1.59 -25.19
C GLN A 91 -5.97 0.20 -24.64
N MET A 92 -5.47 0.13 -23.40
CA MET A 92 -5.16 -1.12 -22.73
C MET A 92 -6.40 -2.03 -22.62
N LEU A 93 -7.56 -1.48 -22.26
CA LEU A 93 -8.82 -2.23 -22.22
C LEU A 93 -9.25 -2.77 -23.58
N ARG A 94 -9.02 -2.03 -24.67
CA ARG A 94 -9.30 -2.52 -26.03
C ARG A 94 -8.37 -3.66 -26.43
N GLU A 95 -7.09 -3.55 -26.09
CA GLU A 95 -6.10 -4.59 -26.37
C GLU A 95 -6.35 -5.85 -25.53
N ALA A 96 -6.72 -5.69 -24.25
CA ALA A 96 -7.10 -6.78 -23.36
C ALA A 96 -8.34 -7.54 -23.87
N ALA A 97 -9.35 -6.84 -24.39
CA ALA A 97 -10.52 -7.49 -24.98
C ALA A 97 -10.18 -8.39 -26.18
N LEU A 98 -9.05 -8.15 -26.86
CA LEU A 98 -8.55 -8.97 -27.97
C LEU A 98 -7.67 -10.14 -27.48
N SER A 99 -7.05 -10.01 -26.30
CA SER A 99 -6.13 -10.99 -25.71
C SER A 99 -6.79 -11.69 -24.51
N ARG A 100 -7.36 -12.89 -24.72
CA ARG A 100 -8.08 -13.63 -23.67
C ARG A 100 -7.18 -14.21 -22.55
N GLY A 101 -5.86 -14.03 -22.60
CA GLY A 101 -4.91 -14.79 -21.79
C GLY A 101 -4.92 -14.50 -20.28
N GLN A 102 -5.52 -13.40 -19.82
CA GLN A 102 -5.52 -13.00 -18.41
C GLN A 102 -6.91 -12.74 -17.82
N ALA A 103 -7.98 -12.88 -18.61
CA ALA A 103 -9.35 -12.58 -18.17
C ALA A 103 -9.80 -13.46 -17.00
N GLU A 104 -9.36 -14.73 -16.96
CA GLU A 104 -9.80 -15.72 -15.96
C GLU A 104 -9.53 -15.26 -14.51
N VAL A 105 -8.36 -14.66 -14.23
CA VAL A 105 -8.02 -14.17 -12.88
C VAL A 105 -9.00 -13.08 -12.43
N PHE A 106 -9.35 -12.17 -13.34
CA PHE A 106 -10.30 -11.10 -13.04
C PHE A 106 -11.73 -11.63 -12.94
N GLU A 107 -12.15 -12.53 -13.82
CA GLU A 107 -13.48 -13.15 -13.80
C GLU A 107 -13.73 -13.95 -12.52
N GLN A 108 -12.74 -14.73 -12.07
CA GLN A 108 -12.84 -15.50 -10.82
C GLN A 108 -13.00 -14.60 -9.60
N ARG A 109 -12.28 -13.47 -9.56
CA ARG A 109 -12.31 -12.55 -8.41
C ARG A 109 -13.47 -11.55 -8.46
N TYR A 110 -13.91 -11.18 -9.66
CA TYR A 110 -14.94 -10.18 -9.91
C TYR A 110 -16.03 -10.71 -10.86
N PRO A 111 -16.79 -11.74 -10.44
CA PRO A 111 -17.76 -12.40 -11.30
C PRO A 111 -18.82 -11.41 -11.83
N VAL A 112 -19.17 -11.52 -13.11
CA VAL A 112 -20.12 -10.61 -13.80
C VAL A 112 -21.54 -10.72 -13.23
N ASP A 113 -21.92 -11.89 -12.73
CA ASP A 113 -23.17 -12.16 -12.03
C ASP A 113 -23.09 -11.90 -10.51
N GLY A 114 -21.95 -11.39 -10.04
CA GLY A 114 -21.74 -11.02 -8.65
C GLY A 114 -22.63 -9.87 -8.21
N ARG A 115 -23.18 -9.95 -6.98
CA ARG A 115 -23.93 -8.84 -6.39
C ARG A 115 -23.03 -7.62 -6.20
N ASP A 116 -23.50 -6.44 -6.58
CA ASP A 116 -22.78 -5.18 -6.42
C ASP A 116 -22.20 -4.98 -5.02
N SER A 117 -22.98 -5.28 -3.98
CA SER A 117 -22.54 -5.14 -2.59
C SER A 117 -21.38 -6.06 -2.23
N ALA A 118 -21.32 -7.26 -2.82
CA ALA A 118 -20.21 -8.18 -2.65
C ALA A 118 -18.97 -7.70 -3.40
N LEU A 119 -19.13 -7.23 -4.64
CA LEU A 119 -18.04 -6.68 -5.45
C LEU A 119 -17.45 -5.42 -4.83
N THR A 120 -18.29 -4.46 -4.41
CA THR A 120 -17.88 -3.26 -3.68
C THR A 120 -17.11 -3.61 -2.42
N ARG A 121 -17.54 -4.63 -1.67
CA ARG A 121 -16.84 -5.08 -0.47
C ARG A 121 -15.46 -5.65 -0.79
N ALA A 122 -15.37 -6.55 -1.76
CA ALA A 122 -14.10 -7.15 -2.18
C ALA A 122 -13.10 -6.08 -2.62
N LEU A 123 -13.54 -5.12 -3.43
CA LEU A 123 -12.73 -4.02 -3.92
C LEU A 123 -12.27 -3.07 -2.80
N LEU A 124 -13.12 -2.80 -1.81
CA LEU A 124 -12.74 -1.99 -0.63
C LEU A 124 -11.68 -2.70 0.21
N VAL A 125 -11.87 -3.99 0.50
CA VAL A 125 -10.91 -4.80 1.26
C VAL A 125 -9.56 -4.81 0.56
N GLU A 126 -9.55 -5.04 -0.75
CA GLU A 126 -8.33 -5.00 -1.57
C GLU A 126 -7.65 -3.64 -1.56
N THR A 127 -8.43 -2.56 -1.69
CA THR A 127 -7.92 -1.18 -1.61
C THR A 127 -7.20 -0.93 -0.28
N TYR A 128 -7.76 -1.41 0.83
CA TYR A 128 -7.16 -1.26 2.15
C TYR A 128 -5.93 -2.16 2.34
N ALA A 129 -6.00 -3.41 1.91
CA ALA A 129 -4.90 -4.37 2.04
C ALA A 129 -3.67 -3.98 1.20
N THR A 130 -3.86 -3.16 0.17
CA THR A 130 -2.80 -2.75 -0.76
C THR A 130 -2.47 -1.25 -0.70
N ASP A 131 -3.15 -0.48 0.16
CA ASP A 131 -2.93 0.96 0.35
C ASP A 131 -3.08 1.79 -0.93
N THR A 132 -4.13 1.48 -1.71
CA THR A 132 -4.37 2.09 -3.04
C THR A 132 -5.56 3.04 -3.08
N ASP A 133 -5.98 3.63 -1.96
CA ASP A 133 -7.14 4.54 -1.89
C ASP A 133 -7.08 5.65 -2.95
N LEU A 134 -5.90 6.26 -3.16
CA LEU A 134 -5.68 7.30 -4.16
C LEU A 134 -6.11 6.91 -5.59
N ALA A 135 -6.06 5.62 -5.93
CA ALA A 135 -6.40 5.08 -7.25
C ALA A 135 -7.57 4.10 -7.20
N ALA A 136 -8.33 4.06 -6.09
CA ALA A 136 -9.36 3.06 -5.86
C ALA A 136 -10.44 3.06 -6.94
N ASN A 137 -10.85 4.24 -7.41
CA ASN A 137 -11.84 4.36 -8.48
C ASN A 137 -11.32 3.75 -9.79
N GLU A 138 -10.12 4.16 -10.22
CA GLU A 138 -9.53 3.72 -11.48
C GLU A 138 -9.19 2.24 -11.47
N LEU A 139 -8.62 1.74 -10.38
CA LEU A 139 -8.32 0.32 -10.20
C LEU A 139 -9.60 -0.52 -10.16
N SER A 140 -10.63 -0.09 -9.43
CA SER A 140 -11.91 -0.79 -9.38
C SER A 140 -12.56 -0.88 -10.75
N TYR A 141 -12.64 0.26 -11.45
CA TYR A 141 -13.17 0.31 -12.80
C TYR A 141 -12.39 -0.60 -13.75
N LEU A 142 -11.05 -0.53 -13.71
CA LEU A 142 -10.18 -1.33 -14.56
C LEU A 142 -10.37 -2.83 -14.31
N LYS A 143 -10.33 -3.27 -13.05
CA LYS A 143 -10.49 -4.68 -12.65
C LYS A 143 -11.83 -5.25 -13.11
N LEU A 144 -12.92 -4.51 -12.91
CA LEU A 144 -14.27 -4.91 -13.36
C LEU A 144 -14.35 -5.00 -14.89
N ARG A 145 -13.77 -4.04 -15.61
CA ARG A 145 -13.73 -4.07 -17.08
C ARG A 145 -12.94 -5.25 -17.62
N LEU A 146 -11.83 -5.60 -16.96
CA LEU A 146 -11.01 -6.77 -17.30
C LEU A 146 -11.70 -8.09 -16.96
N ALA A 147 -12.58 -8.10 -15.95
CA ALA A 147 -13.46 -9.23 -15.63
C ALA A 147 -14.69 -9.33 -16.56
N GLY A 148 -14.84 -8.45 -17.56
CA GLY A 148 -15.91 -8.50 -18.55
C GLY A 148 -17.18 -7.73 -18.20
N HIS A 149 -17.21 -6.97 -17.09
CA HIS A 149 -18.37 -6.13 -16.74
C HIS A 149 -18.62 -5.05 -17.80
N ALA A 150 -19.88 -4.73 -18.08
CA ALA A 150 -20.24 -3.62 -18.97
C ALA A 150 -19.70 -2.27 -18.44
N PRO A 151 -19.43 -1.27 -19.30
CA PRO A 151 -18.84 0.00 -18.85
C PRO A 151 -19.69 0.73 -17.80
N GLU A 152 -21.01 0.64 -17.92
CA GLU A 152 -21.95 1.28 -16.99
C GLU A 152 -21.93 0.62 -15.62
N ASP A 153 -21.93 -0.71 -15.56
CA ASP A 153 -21.84 -1.47 -14.31
C ASP A 153 -20.49 -1.26 -13.62
N ALA A 154 -19.39 -1.36 -14.36
CA ALA A 154 -18.06 -1.11 -13.83
C ALA A 154 -17.94 0.30 -13.22
N LYS A 155 -18.48 1.32 -13.91
CA LYS A 155 -18.49 2.70 -13.42
C LYS A 155 -19.36 2.86 -12.17
N ARG A 156 -20.53 2.23 -12.15
CA ARG A 156 -21.48 2.29 -11.03
C ARG A 156 -20.89 1.65 -9.77
N ILE A 157 -20.32 0.44 -9.88
CA ILE A 157 -19.72 -0.29 -8.76
C ILE A 157 -18.46 0.43 -8.26
N ALA A 158 -17.58 0.91 -9.15
CA ALA A 158 -16.44 1.74 -8.76
C ALA A 158 -16.88 3.04 -8.03
N GLY A 159 -17.99 3.63 -8.48
CA GLY A 159 -18.65 4.75 -7.80
C GLY A 159 -19.09 4.40 -6.38
N TYR A 160 -19.65 3.20 -6.14
CA TYR A 160 -19.99 2.76 -4.79
C TYR A 160 -18.77 2.59 -3.88
N VAL A 161 -17.65 2.07 -4.41
CA VAL A 161 -16.37 2.00 -3.68
C VAL A 161 -15.96 3.41 -3.25
N MET A 162 -15.95 4.38 -4.17
CA MET A 162 -15.59 5.76 -3.84
C MET A 162 -16.54 6.43 -2.87
N GLN A 163 -17.85 6.20 -2.99
CA GLN A 163 -18.83 6.72 -2.03
C GLN A 163 -18.55 6.20 -0.63
N ARG A 164 -18.16 4.93 -0.48
CA ARG A 164 -17.78 4.36 0.83
C ARG A 164 -16.48 4.98 1.35
N ILE A 165 -15.49 5.19 0.48
CA ILE A 165 -14.24 5.88 0.84
C ILE A 165 -14.53 7.30 1.35
N MET A 166 -15.27 8.10 0.59
CA MET A 166 -15.63 9.47 0.96
C MET A 166 -16.50 9.52 2.23
N ALA A 167 -17.43 8.58 2.39
CA ALA A 167 -18.30 8.53 3.56
C ALA A 167 -17.51 8.29 4.85
N TRP A 168 -16.52 7.39 4.84
CA TRP A 168 -15.69 7.17 6.03
C TRP A 168 -14.75 8.34 6.29
N GLN A 169 -14.16 8.95 5.25
CA GLN A 169 -13.35 10.16 5.39
C GLN A 169 -14.15 11.27 6.08
N LYS A 170 -15.38 11.52 5.62
CA LYS A 170 -16.28 12.52 6.24
C LYS A 170 -16.73 12.15 7.66
N LYS A 171 -16.97 10.86 7.95
CA LYS A 171 -17.29 10.38 9.31
C LYS A 171 -16.11 10.61 10.26
N THR A 172 -14.88 10.43 9.77
CA THR A 172 -13.64 10.66 10.51
C THR A 172 -13.54 12.12 10.96
N ASN A 173 -13.86 13.09 10.09
CA ASN A 173 -13.85 14.53 10.45
C ASN A 173 -14.86 14.86 11.57
N ARG A 174 -15.90 14.04 11.75
CA ARG A 174 -16.94 14.23 12.78
C ARG A 174 -16.61 13.50 14.10
N GLN A 175 -15.70 12.52 14.09
CA GLN A 175 -15.37 11.70 15.26
C GLN A 175 -14.41 12.39 16.26
N LEU A 176 -13.94 13.61 15.96
CA LEU A 176 -13.13 14.44 16.87
C LEU A 176 -13.81 14.74 18.22
N ALA A 177 -15.13 14.55 18.34
CA ALA A 177 -15.85 14.71 19.60
C ALA A 177 -15.77 13.50 20.57
N LYS A 178 -15.23 12.35 20.14
CA LYS A 178 -15.17 11.10 20.95
C LYS A 178 -13.74 10.65 21.31
N LEU A 179 -12.74 11.49 21.08
CA LEU A 179 -11.31 11.14 21.23
C LEU A 179 -10.92 10.61 22.61
N ARG A 180 -11.57 11.07 23.69
CA ARG A 180 -11.25 10.66 25.07
C ARG A 180 -11.40 9.17 25.35
N ASP A 181 -12.35 8.48 24.71
CA ASP A 181 -12.54 7.04 24.93
C ASP A 181 -11.54 6.16 24.14
N ALA A 182 -10.86 6.74 23.14
CA ALA A 182 -9.89 6.05 22.29
C ALA A 182 -8.43 6.18 22.77
N GLU A 183 -8.14 7.12 23.66
CA GLU A 183 -6.80 7.38 24.22
C GLU A 183 -6.14 6.12 24.83
N PRO A 184 -6.80 5.30 25.67
CA PRO A 184 -6.16 4.13 26.27
C PRO A 184 -5.78 3.03 25.25
N ALA A 185 -6.62 2.82 24.24
CA ALA A 185 -6.36 1.84 23.19
C ALA A 185 -5.21 2.31 22.28
N ALA A 186 -5.19 3.59 21.92
CA ALA A 186 -4.13 4.18 21.13
C ALA A 186 -2.79 4.20 21.88
N ALA A 187 -2.79 4.53 23.18
CA ALA A 187 -1.60 4.49 24.01
C ALA A 187 -1.05 3.07 24.14
N THR A 188 -1.92 2.06 24.23
CA THR A 188 -1.50 0.65 24.23
C THR A 188 -0.87 0.27 22.90
N GLU A 189 -1.50 0.60 21.76
CA GLU A 189 -0.97 0.32 20.42
C GLU A 189 0.40 0.98 20.21
N VAL A 190 0.55 2.27 20.55
CA VAL A 190 1.85 2.98 20.45
C VAL A 190 2.88 2.40 21.43
N GLY A 191 2.46 2.02 22.64
CA GLY A 191 3.31 1.36 23.62
C GLY A 191 3.93 0.07 23.08
N GLU A 192 3.12 -0.76 22.42
CA GLU A 192 3.56 -2.00 21.77
C GLU A 192 4.57 -1.76 20.65
N TRP A 193 4.52 -0.61 19.96
CA TRP A 193 5.50 -0.27 18.92
C TRP A 193 6.91 -0.11 19.48
N SER A 194 7.07 0.20 20.77
CA SER A 194 8.39 0.42 21.39
C SER A 194 9.34 -0.76 21.19
N ALA A 195 8.81 -2.00 21.14
CA ALA A 195 9.59 -3.21 20.89
C ALA A 195 9.98 -3.42 19.42
N ARG A 196 9.33 -2.70 18.50
CA ARG A 196 9.57 -2.73 17.04
C ARG A 196 10.38 -1.55 16.53
N ILE A 197 10.42 -0.45 17.28
CA ILE A 197 11.19 0.73 16.88
C ILE A 197 12.67 0.42 17.00
N GLU A 198 13.38 0.62 15.89
CA GLU A 198 14.83 0.52 15.84
C GLU A 198 15.45 1.84 16.29
N TRP A 199 15.82 1.91 17.57
CA TRP A 199 16.44 3.09 18.17
C TRP A 199 17.94 3.20 17.82
N THR A 200 18.41 4.43 17.77
CA THR A 200 19.84 4.77 17.72
C THR A 200 20.27 5.43 19.03
N SER A 201 21.57 5.49 19.28
CA SER A 201 22.13 6.23 20.42
C SER A 201 22.30 7.71 20.08
N GLY A 202 22.01 8.59 21.04
CA GLY A 202 22.26 10.03 20.91
C GLY A 202 21.02 10.87 21.23
N ALA A 203 21.21 12.18 21.27
CA ALA A 203 20.09 13.12 21.39
C ALA A 203 19.40 13.28 20.02
N PRO A 204 18.06 13.17 19.93
CA PRO A 204 17.38 13.32 18.66
C PRO A 204 17.43 14.77 18.18
N ALA A 205 17.66 14.96 16.89
CA ALA A 205 17.47 16.24 16.22
C ALA A 205 16.00 16.68 16.34
N ALA A 206 15.76 17.99 16.24
CA ALA A 206 14.41 18.53 16.32
C ALA A 206 13.55 18.04 15.16
N LEU A 207 12.32 17.61 15.47
CA LEU A 207 11.31 17.32 14.47
C LEU A 207 10.99 18.59 13.64
N PRO A 208 11.03 18.53 12.30
CA PRO A 208 10.62 19.64 11.44
C PRO A 208 9.17 20.08 11.69
N THR A 209 8.88 21.35 11.41
CA THR A 209 7.55 21.97 11.60
C THR A 209 6.75 22.07 10.31
N SER A 210 7.29 21.61 9.18
CA SER A 210 6.65 21.62 7.87
C SER A 210 6.91 20.32 7.11
N SER A 211 6.00 20.00 6.19
CA SER A 211 6.14 18.85 5.30
C SER A 211 7.21 19.13 4.24
N ALA A 212 8.11 18.16 4.04
CA ALA A 212 9.06 18.15 2.93
C ALA A 212 8.36 17.83 1.58
N ARG A 213 7.16 17.23 1.62
CA ARG A 213 6.34 16.95 0.42
C ARG A 213 5.43 18.16 0.13
N THR A 214 5.87 19.01 -0.79
CA THR A 214 5.18 20.27 -1.14
C THR A 214 4.39 20.21 -2.45
N VAL A 215 4.82 19.40 -3.41
CA VAL A 215 4.30 19.36 -4.79
C VAL A 215 2.79 19.10 -4.86
N ASP A 216 2.29 18.19 -4.05
CA ASP A 216 0.89 17.74 -4.04
C ASP A 216 0.27 17.80 -2.64
N GLY A 217 0.75 18.74 -1.81
CA GLY A 217 0.22 18.98 -0.48
C GLY A 217 -1.30 19.23 -0.50
N ASP A 218 -1.75 20.06 -1.44
CA ASP A 218 -3.14 20.52 -1.60
C ASP A 218 -3.93 19.79 -2.71
N ASP A 219 -3.50 18.60 -3.15
CA ASP A 219 -4.28 17.87 -4.17
C ASP A 219 -5.63 17.39 -3.60
N ASP A 220 -6.72 17.78 -4.26
CA ASP A 220 -8.11 17.41 -3.90
C ASP A 220 -8.38 15.90 -3.89
N GLY A 221 -7.51 15.10 -4.51
CA GLY A 221 -7.59 13.64 -4.48
C GLY A 221 -7.23 13.03 -3.12
N ARG A 222 -6.64 13.81 -2.21
CA ARG A 222 -6.22 13.36 -0.88
C ARG A 222 -7.33 13.55 0.14
N GLY A 223 -7.39 12.65 1.12
CA GLY A 223 -8.25 12.84 2.27
C GLY A 223 -7.65 13.87 3.24
N ARG A 224 -8.50 14.55 4.01
CA ARG A 224 -8.08 15.51 5.05
C ARG A 224 -8.98 15.44 6.29
N PHE A 225 -8.37 15.51 7.47
CA PHE A 225 -9.07 15.77 8.73
C PHE A 225 -8.22 16.62 9.67
N TYR A 226 -8.91 17.33 10.57
CA TYR A 226 -8.28 18.08 11.64
C TYR A 226 -7.70 17.14 12.68
N LEU A 227 -6.51 17.46 13.19
CA LEU A 227 -5.85 16.75 14.28
C LEU A 227 -5.46 17.76 15.35
N ASP A 228 -6.00 17.59 16.56
CA ASP A 228 -5.86 18.55 17.67
C ASP A 228 -4.42 18.63 18.18
N LYS A 229 -3.70 17.50 18.23
CA LYS A 229 -2.30 17.44 18.66
C LYS A 229 -1.35 18.31 17.83
N VAL A 230 -1.70 18.55 16.57
CA VAL A 230 -0.92 19.41 15.65
C VAL A 230 -1.68 20.69 15.26
N GLY A 231 -2.92 20.86 15.73
CA GLY A 231 -3.73 22.06 15.59
C GLY A 231 -4.17 22.41 14.17
N ARG A 232 -4.19 21.46 13.22
CA ARG A 232 -4.47 21.74 11.80
C ARG A 232 -5.07 20.55 11.05
N ASP A 233 -5.60 20.81 9.85
CA ASP A 233 -5.94 19.76 8.89
C ASP A 233 -4.67 19.08 8.36
N VAL A 234 -4.64 17.75 8.39
CA VAL A 234 -3.56 16.92 7.88
C VAL A 234 -4.07 16.08 6.71
N GLY A 235 -3.31 16.11 5.60
CA GLY A 235 -3.58 15.32 4.41
C GLY A 235 -3.08 13.88 4.54
N PHE A 236 -3.83 12.94 3.96
CA PHE A 236 -3.46 11.53 3.87
C PHE A 236 -3.87 10.93 2.54
N ASP A 237 -3.12 9.93 2.11
CA ASP A 237 -3.26 9.28 0.81
C ASP A 237 -4.16 8.03 0.91
N SER A 238 -4.30 7.49 2.12
CA SER A 238 -5.00 6.23 2.34
C SER A 238 -5.63 6.07 3.71
N ALA A 239 -6.50 5.07 3.84
CA ALA A 239 -7.05 4.70 5.14
C ALA A 239 -6.00 4.17 6.12
N LEU A 240 -4.95 3.51 5.62
CA LEU A 240 -3.86 3.00 6.43
C LEU A 240 -3.08 4.17 7.06
N GLN A 241 -2.71 5.17 6.25
CA GLN A 241 -2.11 6.42 6.74
C GLN A 241 -3.05 7.17 7.69
N ALA A 242 -4.34 7.28 7.35
CA ALA A 242 -5.33 7.91 8.22
C ALA A 242 -5.42 7.23 9.58
N ARG A 243 -5.36 5.89 9.63
CA ARG A 243 -5.36 5.14 10.89
C ARG A 243 -4.13 5.48 11.72
N LEU A 244 -2.93 5.42 11.14
CA LEU A 244 -1.70 5.80 11.85
C LEU A 244 -1.79 7.20 12.46
N LEU A 245 -2.19 8.20 11.66
CA LEU A 245 -2.29 9.59 12.10
C LEU A 245 -3.30 9.76 13.25
N ARG A 246 -4.43 9.05 13.22
CA ARG A 246 -5.40 9.07 14.34
C ARG A 246 -4.85 8.39 15.58
N THR A 247 -4.15 7.26 15.45
CA THR A 247 -3.53 6.57 16.58
C THR A 247 -2.50 7.49 17.25
N LEU A 248 -1.64 8.17 16.48
CA LEU A 248 -0.68 9.14 17.00
C LEU A 248 -1.35 10.34 17.67
N ASN A 249 -2.44 10.84 17.08
CA ASN A 249 -3.20 11.94 17.64
C ASN A 249 -3.85 11.57 18.99
N ALA A 250 -4.42 10.38 19.10
CA ALA A 250 -5.10 9.92 20.32
C ALA A 250 -4.14 9.38 21.40
N ALA A 251 -2.91 8.99 21.09
CA ALA A 251 -2.01 8.38 22.07
C ALA A 251 -1.30 9.42 22.95
N ASP A 252 -1.53 9.42 24.26
CA ASP A 252 -0.88 10.35 25.21
C ASP A 252 0.65 10.23 25.28
N LEU A 253 1.22 9.10 24.82
CA LEU A 253 2.67 8.90 24.70
C LEU A 253 3.31 9.78 23.60
N VAL A 254 2.51 10.37 22.72
CA VAL A 254 2.96 11.22 21.62
C VAL A 254 2.73 12.68 22.00
N GLU A 255 3.78 13.48 22.01
CA GLU A 255 3.71 14.93 22.26
C GLU A 255 3.22 15.68 21.01
N THR A 256 3.82 15.40 19.86
CA THR A 256 3.47 16.00 18.57
C THR A 256 3.98 15.15 17.40
N PHE A 257 3.57 15.46 16.17
CA PHE A 257 4.06 14.79 14.97
C PHE A 257 4.00 15.70 13.73
N GLN A 258 4.74 15.33 12.67
CA GLN A 258 4.77 16.03 11.39
C GLN A 258 4.70 14.99 10.27
N GLU A 259 3.70 15.10 9.39
CA GLU A 259 3.61 14.29 8.17
C GLU A 259 4.73 14.64 7.19
N HIS A 260 5.27 13.63 6.51
CA HIS A 260 6.31 13.78 5.50
C HIS A 260 7.46 14.72 5.94
N PRO A 261 8.08 14.49 7.12
CA PRO A 261 8.97 15.47 7.74
C PRO A 261 10.28 15.66 6.98
N VAL A 262 10.68 14.67 6.17
CA VAL A 262 11.95 14.65 5.45
C VAL A 262 11.77 14.09 4.04
N ALA A 263 12.58 14.60 3.10
CA ALA A 263 12.76 14.02 1.78
C ALA A 263 14.00 13.11 1.82
N VAL A 264 13.82 11.83 1.52
CA VAL A 264 14.89 10.83 1.58
C VAL A 264 15.27 10.43 0.15
N PRO A 265 16.43 10.87 -0.35
CA PRO A 265 16.93 10.38 -1.63
C PRO A 265 17.34 8.91 -1.47
N TYR A 266 17.07 8.11 -2.50
CA TYR A 266 17.51 6.73 -2.60
C TYR A 266 17.79 6.37 -4.05
N ASP A 267 18.76 5.48 -4.27
CA ASP A 267 19.03 4.91 -5.59
C ASP A 267 18.33 3.55 -5.69
N ILE A 268 17.71 3.28 -6.83
CA ILE A 268 17.23 1.96 -7.18
C ILE A 268 17.59 1.67 -8.64
N ASP A 269 18.41 0.63 -8.84
CA ASP A 269 18.89 0.21 -10.16
C ASP A 269 19.53 1.36 -10.97
N GLY A 270 20.29 2.24 -10.29
CA GLY A 270 20.92 3.41 -10.92
C GLY A 270 19.98 4.57 -11.22
N SER A 271 18.74 4.53 -10.71
CA SER A 271 17.78 5.62 -10.80
C SER A 271 17.59 6.30 -9.45
N GLU A 272 18.00 7.57 -9.35
CA GLU A 272 17.75 8.39 -8.17
C GLU A 272 16.25 8.72 -8.03
N ARG A 273 15.73 8.51 -6.82
CA ARG A 273 14.35 8.77 -6.44
C ARG A 273 14.29 9.45 -5.07
N VAL A 274 13.13 10.01 -4.76
CA VAL A 274 12.87 10.66 -3.47
C VAL A 274 11.65 10.03 -2.80
N HIS A 275 11.87 9.46 -1.62
CA HIS A 275 10.84 8.95 -0.72
C HIS A 275 10.49 10.00 0.34
N TYR A 276 9.23 9.99 0.78
CA TYR A 276 8.73 10.86 1.83
C TYR A 276 8.07 9.98 2.91
N PRO A 277 8.83 9.54 3.94
CA PRO A 277 8.29 8.73 5.02
C PRO A 277 7.03 9.35 5.62
N THR A 278 6.10 8.51 6.06
CA THR A 278 4.74 8.97 6.36
C THR A 278 4.68 10.05 7.44
N VAL A 279 5.36 9.85 8.57
CA VAL A 279 5.27 10.77 9.72
C VAL A 279 6.49 10.65 10.64
N GLY A 280 6.94 11.77 11.19
CA GLY A 280 7.85 11.79 12.34
C GLY A 280 7.08 12.15 13.59
N ALA A 281 7.20 11.37 14.66
CA ALA A 281 6.49 11.59 15.92
C ALA A 281 7.47 11.80 17.07
N ARG A 282 7.23 12.83 17.88
CA ARG A 282 7.96 13.08 19.14
C ARG A 282 7.18 12.46 20.28
N LEU A 283 7.84 11.62 21.06
CA LEU A 283 7.29 10.99 22.25
C LEU A 283 7.46 11.89 23.47
N THR A 284 6.64 11.68 24.50
CA THR A 284 6.69 12.45 25.75
C THR A 284 7.99 12.29 26.55
N ASP A 285 8.78 11.26 26.24
CA ASP A 285 10.12 11.06 26.80
C ASP A 285 11.23 11.79 26.02
N GLY A 286 10.86 12.58 25.01
CA GLY A 286 11.75 13.38 24.18
C GLY A 286 12.34 12.63 22.98
N ARG A 287 12.17 11.31 22.87
CA ARG A 287 12.61 10.55 21.68
C ARG A 287 11.76 10.90 20.46
N VAL A 288 12.35 10.79 19.28
CA VAL A 288 11.65 10.98 18.00
C VAL A 288 11.73 9.69 17.20
N VAL A 289 10.61 9.28 16.59
CA VAL A 289 10.54 8.12 15.69
C VAL A 289 10.06 8.55 14.31
N LEU A 290 10.76 8.12 13.27
CA LEU A 290 10.33 8.21 11.88
C LEU A 290 9.56 6.93 11.53
N ILE A 291 8.29 7.09 11.15
CA ILE A 291 7.36 6.01 10.87
C ILE A 291 6.98 6.06 9.38
N ASP A 292 7.11 4.92 8.71
CA ASP A 292 6.71 4.76 7.32
C ASP A 292 5.63 3.68 7.17
N VAL A 293 4.51 4.06 6.56
CA VAL A 293 3.38 3.16 6.30
C VAL A 293 3.73 2.27 5.11
N GLN A 294 3.64 0.96 5.30
CA GLN A 294 3.80 -0.02 4.22
C GLN A 294 2.83 -1.18 4.42
N PRO A 295 1.99 -1.52 3.44
CA PRO A 295 1.08 -2.65 3.57
C PRO A 295 1.81 -3.93 3.90
N LEU A 296 1.21 -4.76 4.77
CA LEU A 296 1.84 -5.99 5.25
C LEU A 296 2.33 -6.89 4.11
N GLY A 297 1.55 -7.05 3.02
CA GLY A 297 1.95 -7.86 1.87
C GLY A 297 3.03 -7.25 0.99
N HIS A 298 3.35 -5.97 1.18
CA HIS A 298 4.25 -5.20 0.31
C HIS A 298 5.64 -4.96 0.92
N VAL A 299 5.84 -5.29 2.21
CA VAL A 299 7.10 -5.01 2.92
C VAL A 299 8.31 -5.74 2.34
N ALA A 300 8.08 -6.86 1.64
CA ALA A 300 9.13 -7.66 1.02
C ALA A 300 9.54 -7.18 -0.39
N PHE A 301 8.78 -6.27 -1.01
CA PHE A 301 9.14 -5.75 -2.34
C PHE A 301 10.49 -5.06 -2.29
N HIS A 302 11.33 -5.31 -3.30
CA HIS A 302 12.69 -4.78 -3.36
C HIS A 302 12.71 -3.25 -3.24
N VAL A 303 11.85 -2.55 -3.98
CA VAL A 303 11.75 -1.07 -3.91
C VAL A 303 11.40 -0.57 -2.50
N ASN A 304 10.53 -1.28 -1.78
CA ASN A 304 10.15 -0.92 -0.42
C ASN A 304 11.29 -1.18 0.56
N ARG A 305 12.04 -2.27 0.39
CA ARG A 305 13.24 -2.56 1.19
C ARG A 305 14.34 -1.51 0.97
N VAL A 306 14.64 -1.16 -0.28
CA VAL A 306 15.66 -0.16 -0.65
C VAL A 306 15.32 1.22 -0.06
N ARG A 307 14.10 1.72 -0.27
CA ARG A 307 13.70 3.02 0.29
C ARG A 307 13.64 3.00 1.83
N SER A 308 13.24 1.87 2.43
CA SER A 308 13.21 1.72 3.89
C SER A 308 14.62 1.76 4.48
N ALA A 309 15.60 1.12 3.82
CA ALA A 309 16.99 1.17 4.25
C ALA A 309 17.53 2.61 4.20
N ALA A 310 17.24 3.37 3.14
CA ALA A 310 17.62 4.77 3.04
C ALA A 310 16.93 5.64 4.12
N ALA A 311 15.64 5.43 4.36
CA ALA A 311 14.89 6.18 5.37
C ALA A 311 15.31 5.84 6.80
N ARG A 312 15.62 4.57 7.08
CA ARG A 312 16.23 4.13 8.33
C ARG A 312 17.58 4.80 8.56
N ALA A 313 18.47 4.76 7.56
CA ALA A 313 19.78 5.40 7.66
C ALA A 313 19.64 6.91 7.92
N ARG A 314 18.70 7.57 7.25
CA ARG A 314 18.39 8.98 7.51
C ARG A 314 17.87 9.22 8.93
N ALA A 315 16.92 8.41 9.40
CA ALA A 315 16.39 8.53 10.75
C ALA A 315 17.50 8.39 11.80
N HIS A 316 18.35 7.37 11.66
CA HIS A 316 19.46 7.12 12.58
C HIS A 316 20.51 8.23 12.57
N ALA A 317 20.77 8.85 11.41
CA ALA A 317 21.65 10.02 11.30
C ALA A 317 21.11 11.25 12.06
N GLU A 318 19.79 11.37 12.21
CA GLU A 318 19.13 12.43 12.97
C GLU A 318 18.94 12.08 14.46
N GLY A 319 19.46 10.94 14.92
CA GLY A 319 19.21 10.46 16.27
C GLY A 319 17.77 9.97 16.49
N TRP A 320 16.99 9.74 15.43
CA TRP A 320 15.61 9.27 15.49
C TRP A 320 15.54 7.74 15.47
N GLY A 321 14.49 7.17 16.06
CA GLY A 321 14.11 5.78 15.84
C GLY A 321 13.49 5.57 14.46
N TRP A 322 13.45 4.32 13.99
CA TRP A 322 12.83 3.93 12.72
C TRP A 322 11.75 2.86 12.93
N LEU A 323 10.62 3.00 12.24
CA LEU A 323 9.53 2.02 12.25
C LEU A 323 8.87 1.91 10.87
N VAL A 324 8.79 0.69 10.35
CA VAL A 324 7.84 0.34 9.28
C VAL A 324 6.52 -0.08 9.95
N TRP A 325 5.44 0.64 9.66
CA TRP A 325 4.12 0.38 10.23
C TRP A 325 3.18 -0.22 9.19
N THR A 326 2.63 -1.40 9.49
CA THR A 326 1.84 -2.19 8.54
C THR A 326 0.33 -2.10 8.74
N GLY A 327 -0.11 -1.48 9.85
CA GLY A 327 -1.49 -1.52 10.34
C GLY A 327 -1.98 -2.92 10.73
N SER A 328 -1.08 -3.90 10.81
CA SER A 328 -1.33 -5.24 11.33
C SER A 328 -0.62 -5.43 12.67
N ARG A 329 -1.03 -6.45 13.41
CA ARG A 329 -0.25 -6.95 14.55
C ARG A 329 1.08 -7.56 14.10
N LEU A 330 1.26 -7.89 12.82
CA LEU A 330 2.54 -8.34 12.27
C LEU A 330 3.36 -7.16 11.73
N GLY A 331 4.54 -6.95 12.30
CA GLY A 331 5.60 -6.09 11.75
C GLY A 331 6.76 -6.92 11.18
N LEU A 332 7.82 -6.23 10.77
CA LEU A 332 9.05 -6.88 10.28
C LEU A 332 9.65 -7.87 11.30
N PRO A 333 9.74 -7.55 12.62
CA PRO A 333 10.29 -8.50 13.59
C PRO A 333 9.44 -9.77 13.77
N GLU A 334 8.11 -9.66 13.67
CA GLU A 334 7.21 -10.80 13.73
C GLU A 334 7.29 -11.66 12.46
N LEU A 335 7.34 -11.03 11.27
CA LEU A 335 7.55 -11.75 10.01
C LEU A 335 8.89 -12.49 10.01
N ALA A 336 9.97 -11.85 10.46
CA ALA A 336 11.29 -12.49 10.54
C ALA A 336 11.31 -13.75 11.41
N ARG A 337 10.42 -13.85 12.40
CA ARG A 337 10.31 -14.99 13.33
C ARG A 337 9.18 -15.98 13.00
N ARG A 338 8.32 -15.67 12.03
CA ARG A 338 7.16 -16.49 11.64
C ARG A 338 7.58 -17.88 11.17
N GLU A 339 7.07 -18.94 11.76
CA GLU A 339 7.36 -20.30 11.25
C GLU A 339 6.80 -20.48 9.84
N VAL A 340 7.63 -21.02 8.95
CA VAL A 340 7.27 -21.36 7.56
C VAL A 340 7.73 -22.80 7.33
N ASP A 341 6.94 -23.59 6.60
CA ASP A 341 7.30 -24.96 6.24
C ASP A 341 8.63 -24.97 5.47
N ALA A 342 9.62 -25.71 5.99
CA ALA A 342 10.95 -25.83 5.40
C ALA A 342 10.91 -26.37 3.96
N ARG A 343 9.85 -27.09 3.59
CA ARG A 343 9.63 -27.54 2.22
C ARG A 343 9.42 -26.36 1.25
N HIS A 344 8.64 -25.35 1.64
CA HIS A 344 8.43 -24.17 0.80
C HIS A 344 9.72 -23.38 0.59
N GLU A 345 10.54 -23.28 1.64
CA GLU A 345 11.86 -22.64 1.56
C GLU A 345 12.79 -23.39 0.60
N ALA A 346 12.87 -24.72 0.72
CA ALA A 346 13.70 -25.54 -0.16
C ALA A 346 13.23 -25.47 -1.63
N GLU A 347 11.93 -25.56 -1.89
CA GLU A 347 11.35 -25.48 -3.24
C GLU A 347 11.64 -24.11 -3.88
N LEU A 348 11.46 -23.00 -3.16
CA LEU A 348 11.77 -21.66 -3.67
C LEU A 348 13.27 -21.42 -3.88
N ALA A 349 14.10 -21.86 -2.93
CA ALA A 349 15.55 -21.74 -3.05
C ALA A 349 16.05 -22.48 -4.29
N GLU A 350 15.57 -23.70 -4.55
CA GLU A 350 15.94 -24.46 -5.74
C GLU A 350 15.54 -23.76 -7.04
N LEU A 351 14.35 -23.15 -7.10
CA LEU A 351 13.91 -22.37 -8.27
C LEU A 351 14.81 -21.16 -8.51
N ILE A 352 15.15 -20.42 -7.45
CA ILE A 352 16.03 -19.24 -7.52
C ILE A 352 17.45 -19.62 -7.91
N GLU A 353 17.92 -20.78 -7.44
CA GLU A 353 19.25 -21.29 -7.76
C GLU A 353 19.41 -21.56 -9.27
N ARG A 354 18.32 -21.98 -9.93
CA ARG A 354 18.25 -22.21 -11.38
C ARG A 354 18.14 -20.91 -12.20
N GLY A 355 17.79 -19.78 -11.57
CA GLY A 355 17.74 -18.48 -12.23
C GLY A 355 16.58 -17.61 -11.74
N SER A 356 16.21 -16.62 -12.58
CA SER A 356 15.07 -15.74 -12.30
C SER A 356 13.77 -16.55 -12.26
N VAL A 357 13.02 -16.45 -11.16
CA VAL A 357 11.75 -17.15 -10.98
C VAL A 357 10.61 -16.26 -11.48
N PRO A 358 9.85 -16.69 -12.50
CA PRO A 358 8.69 -15.98 -13.01
C PRO A 358 7.44 -16.24 -12.15
N TRP A 359 6.42 -15.39 -12.29
CA TRP A 359 5.19 -15.47 -11.47
C TRP A 359 4.50 -16.84 -11.52
N HIS A 360 4.43 -17.46 -12.70
CA HIS A 360 3.72 -18.72 -12.87
C HIS A 360 4.31 -19.87 -12.05
N GLU A 361 5.60 -19.85 -11.74
CA GLU A 361 6.25 -20.82 -10.87
C GLU A 361 5.83 -20.61 -9.41
N VAL A 362 5.79 -19.37 -8.91
CA VAL A 362 5.31 -19.05 -7.56
C VAL A 362 3.82 -19.37 -7.41
N ARG A 363 3.02 -19.05 -8.43
CA ARG A 363 1.60 -19.42 -8.50
C ARG A 363 1.40 -20.93 -8.44
N ARG A 364 2.28 -21.71 -9.08
CA ARG A 364 2.24 -23.18 -9.01
C ARG A 364 2.50 -23.66 -7.58
N LEU A 365 3.50 -23.10 -6.89
CA LEU A 365 3.74 -23.43 -5.49
C LEU A 365 2.53 -23.10 -4.61
N HIS A 366 1.91 -21.92 -4.78
CA HIS A 366 0.68 -21.60 -4.06
C HIS A 366 -0.41 -22.66 -4.25
N LYS A 367 -0.65 -23.10 -5.51
CA LYS A 367 -1.70 -24.07 -5.83
C LYS A 367 -1.38 -25.51 -5.39
N ASP A 368 -0.13 -25.94 -5.57
CA ASP A 368 0.27 -27.34 -5.40
C ASP A 368 0.76 -27.63 -3.98
N SER A 369 1.43 -26.67 -3.34
CA SER A 369 2.06 -26.84 -2.03
C SER A 369 1.38 -26.04 -0.91
N GLY A 370 0.40 -25.20 -1.21
CA GLY A 370 -0.31 -24.37 -0.23
C GLY A 370 0.54 -23.22 0.33
N LEU A 371 1.54 -22.76 -0.42
CA LEU A 371 2.33 -21.59 -0.04
C LEU A 371 1.42 -20.35 0.05
N GLU A 372 1.36 -19.71 1.21
CA GLU A 372 0.59 -18.47 1.40
C GLU A 372 1.45 -17.21 1.28
N LEU A 373 0.83 -16.07 0.98
CA LEU A 373 1.56 -14.84 0.63
C LEU A 373 2.44 -14.32 1.78
N LEU A 374 2.01 -14.49 3.03
CA LEU A 374 2.80 -14.10 4.20
C LEU A 374 3.97 -15.03 4.46
N ASP A 375 3.85 -16.31 4.09
CA ASP A 375 4.95 -17.26 4.16
C ASP A 375 5.99 -16.93 3.07
N PHE A 376 5.53 -16.65 1.84
CA PHE A 376 6.38 -16.16 0.77
C PHE A 376 7.10 -14.85 1.14
N THR A 377 6.37 -13.84 1.63
CA THR A 377 6.92 -12.58 2.14
C THR A 377 8.00 -12.83 3.20
N THR A 378 7.75 -13.75 4.12
CA THR A 378 8.70 -14.12 5.19
C THR A 378 9.98 -14.73 4.62
N LEU A 379 9.87 -15.65 3.67
CA LEU A 379 11.02 -16.30 3.03
C LEU A 379 11.87 -15.29 2.23
N VAL A 380 11.22 -14.38 1.50
CA VAL A 380 11.89 -13.30 0.77
C VAL A 380 12.68 -12.39 1.72
N LEU A 381 12.09 -12.01 2.86
CA LEU A 381 12.78 -11.18 3.86
C LEU A 381 13.96 -11.90 4.50
N ARG A 382 13.80 -13.17 4.88
CA ARG A 382 14.85 -13.96 5.55
C ARG A 382 16.06 -14.24 4.67
N ASN A 383 15.82 -14.55 3.40
CA ASN A 383 16.86 -14.89 2.45
C ASN A 383 17.34 -13.69 1.62
N GLU A 384 16.82 -12.50 1.95
CA GLU A 384 17.09 -11.24 1.27
C GLU A 384 16.83 -11.23 -0.24
N TRP A 385 16.06 -12.19 -0.75
CA TRP A 385 15.74 -12.31 -2.18
C TRP A 385 15.16 -11.01 -2.73
N ARG A 386 15.46 -10.73 -4.00
CA ARG A 386 14.93 -9.57 -4.69
C ARG A 386 13.58 -9.93 -5.29
N TRP A 387 12.54 -9.27 -4.80
CA TRP A 387 11.19 -9.35 -5.37
C TRP A 387 10.79 -8.02 -6.01
N ASP A 388 10.84 -7.96 -7.34
CA ASP A 388 10.22 -6.90 -8.13
C ASP A 388 8.74 -7.23 -8.35
N ARG A 389 7.84 -6.30 -7.98
CA ARG A 389 6.40 -6.59 -8.01
C ARG A 389 5.83 -6.70 -9.42
N GLY A 390 6.14 -5.74 -10.29
CA GLY A 390 5.47 -5.58 -11.59
C GLY A 390 6.42 -5.01 -12.66
N PRO A 391 6.74 -5.76 -13.74
CA PRO A 391 6.43 -7.18 -13.91
C PRO A 391 7.11 -8.03 -12.84
N PHE A 392 6.43 -9.08 -12.37
CA PHE A 392 6.94 -9.92 -11.29
C PHE A 392 8.30 -10.53 -11.65
N ARG A 393 9.24 -10.39 -10.72
CA ARG A 393 10.52 -11.11 -10.78
C ARG A 393 11.02 -11.44 -9.39
N LEU A 394 11.38 -12.69 -9.17
CA LEU A 394 12.09 -13.13 -7.98
C LEU A 394 13.49 -13.61 -8.36
N THR A 395 14.53 -13.00 -7.78
CA THR A 395 15.93 -13.36 -8.04
C THR A 395 16.73 -13.48 -6.74
N ARG A 396 17.95 -14.01 -6.87
CA ARG A 396 18.98 -13.85 -5.85
C ARG A 396 19.21 -12.36 -5.53
N PRO A 397 19.73 -12.04 -4.32
CA PRO A 397 20.01 -10.67 -3.89
C PRO A 397 20.89 -9.87 -4.86
#